data_AF-A0A3C1KA03-F1
#
_entry.id   AF-A0A3C1KA03-F1
#
_cell.length_a   1.000
_cell.length_b   1.000
_cell.length_c   1.000
_cell.angle_alpha   90.00
_cell.angle_beta   90.00
_cell.angle_gamma   90.00
#
_symmetry.space_group_name_H-M   'P 1'
#
loop_
_entity.id
_entity.type
_entity.pdbx_description
1 polymer ?
#
loop_
_entity_poly.entity_id
_entity_poly.type
_entity_poly.pdbx_seq_one_letter_code
_entity_poly.pdbx_strand_id
1 'polypeptide(L)'
;MGLVLGSTQASVAAAPVDSVTVVSGPQMVLACDQFSGSTLKYAQDHGYCPTVKVGTITPQFVQSYNCGSSYIYIFNRGLRGYAYVDYGFSSSLGIVTSRRIDVAVAAIAAWTDASLMWSTTYDSGRRFAGYTGTGWQSASFSGTVWLVWGGWCTIPLGTDSAYL
;
A
#
# COMPACT_ATOMS: atom_id res chain seq x y z
N MET A 1 -21.85 -49.86 40.53
CA MET A 1 -22.57 -48.84 39.73
C MET A 1 -21.72 -47.59 39.72
N GLY A 2 -21.03 -47.30 38.61
CA GLY A 2 -20.23 -46.08 38.47
C GLY A 2 -20.69 -45.32 37.22
N LEU A 3 -21.18 -44.10 37.40
CA LEU A 3 -21.62 -43.21 36.33
C LEU A 3 -20.42 -42.74 35.48
N VAL A 4 -20.53 -42.90 34.17
CA VAL A 4 -19.62 -42.30 33.19
C VAL A 4 -20.15 -40.91 32.85
N LEU A 5 -19.40 -39.85 33.19
CA LEU A 5 -19.68 -38.48 32.78
C LEU A 5 -19.11 -38.26 31.37
N GLY A 6 -19.98 -38.28 30.37
CA GLY A 6 -19.64 -37.87 29.00
C GLY A 6 -19.54 -36.35 28.90
N SER A 7 -18.34 -35.83 28.73
CA SER A 7 -18.12 -34.41 28.41
C SER A 7 -18.41 -34.17 26.94
N THR A 8 -19.57 -33.58 26.62
CA THR A 8 -19.87 -33.03 25.30
C THR A 8 -19.05 -31.76 25.09
N GLN A 9 -17.97 -31.84 24.32
CA GLN A 9 -17.27 -30.65 23.81
C GLN A 9 -18.18 -29.98 22.77
N ALA A 10 -18.69 -28.79 23.11
CA ALA A 10 -19.31 -27.90 22.15
C ALA A 10 -18.21 -27.33 21.24
N SER A 11 -18.14 -27.81 20.00
CA SER A 11 -17.31 -27.21 18.96
C SER A 11 -17.86 -25.82 18.65
N VAL A 12 -17.19 -24.78 19.15
CA VAL A 12 -17.48 -23.40 18.74
C VAL A 12 -17.07 -23.29 17.27
N ALA A 13 -18.05 -23.16 16.39
CA ALA A 13 -17.80 -22.86 14.99
C ALA A 13 -17.04 -21.52 14.93
N ALA A 14 -15.85 -21.53 14.32
CA ALA A 14 -15.12 -20.31 14.03
C ALA A 14 -16.02 -19.40 13.18
N ALA A 15 -16.16 -18.14 13.60
CA ALA A 15 -16.85 -17.14 12.79
C ALA A 15 -16.21 -17.09 11.40
N PRO A 16 -16.98 -16.91 10.33
CA PRO A 16 -16.40 -16.68 9.01
C PRO A 16 -15.48 -15.46 9.13
N VAL A 17 -14.19 -15.69 8.91
CA VAL A 17 -13.24 -14.61 8.72
C VAL A 17 -13.68 -13.98 7.42
N ASP A 18 -14.25 -12.77 7.50
CA ASP A 18 -14.48 -11.94 6.32
C ASP A 18 -13.16 -11.95 5.56
N SER A 19 -13.16 -12.62 4.41
CA SER A 19 -12.04 -12.57 3.49
C SER A 19 -12.01 -11.16 2.97
N VAL A 20 -11.27 -10.29 3.67
CA VAL A 20 -10.96 -8.94 3.20
C VAL A 20 -10.23 -9.15 1.90
N THR A 21 -10.93 -8.94 0.79
CA THR A 21 -10.32 -8.82 -0.52
C THR A 21 -9.43 -7.59 -0.41
N VAL A 22 -8.14 -7.81 -0.15
CA VAL A 22 -7.15 -6.73 -0.23
C VAL A 22 -7.22 -6.25 -1.67
N VAL A 23 -7.83 -5.09 -1.88
CA VAL A 23 -7.75 -4.42 -3.18
C VAL A 23 -6.28 -4.08 -3.34
N SER A 24 -5.59 -4.81 -4.23
CA SER A 24 -4.24 -4.47 -4.63
C SER A 24 -4.28 -3.02 -5.10
N GLY A 25 -3.61 -2.13 -4.37
CA GLY A 25 -3.37 -0.77 -4.83
C GLY A 25 -2.54 -0.79 -6.12
N PRO A 26 -2.36 0.38 -6.76
CA PRO A 26 -1.56 0.47 -7.97
C PRO A 26 -0.14 -0.01 -7.71
N GLN A 27 0.47 -0.62 -8.74
CA GLN A 27 1.89 -0.95 -8.70
C GLN A 27 2.71 0.32 -8.51
N MET A 28 3.73 0.23 -7.66
CA MET A 28 4.67 1.32 -7.47
C MET A 28 5.55 1.44 -8.70
N VAL A 29 5.85 2.67 -9.11
CA VAL A 29 6.59 2.97 -10.34
C VAL A 29 7.94 3.59 -10.00
N LEU A 30 9.02 3.00 -10.50
CA LEU A 30 10.36 3.57 -10.37
C LEU A 30 10.49 4.83 -11.23
N ALA A 31 11.00 5.91 -10.66
CA ALA A 31 11.16 7.20 -11.34
C ALA A 31 12.42 7.27 -12.22
N CYS A 32 12.61 6.31 -13.12
CA CYS A 32 13.82 6.21 -13.96
C CYS A 32 14.10 7.48 -14.79
N ASP A 33 13.06 8.17 -15.25
CA ASP A 33 13.13 9.42 -16.01
C ASP A 33 13.69 10.61 -15.20
N GLN A 34 13.68 10.48 -13.86
CA GLN A 34 14.17 11.51 -12.95
C GLN A 34 15.56 11.19 -12.38
N PHE A 35 16.10 9.99 -12.64
CA PHE A 35 17.43 9.63 -12.17
C PHE A 35 18.51 10.26 -13.04
N SER A 36 19.59 10.69 -12.40
CA SER A 36 20.81 11.15 -13.07
C SER A 36 22.06 10.67 -12.34
N GLY A 37 23.23 10.85 -12.94
CA GLY A 37 24.52 10.54 -12.32
C GLY A 37 24.65 9.09 -11.84
N SER A 38 25.14 8.92 -10.61
CA SER A 38 25.38 7.60 -10.00
C SER A 38 24.11 6.78 -9.78
N THR A 39 22.97 7.43 -9.47
CA THR A 39 21.70 6.74 -9.25
C THR A 39 21.19 6.12 -10.55
N LEU A 40 21.24 6.86 -11.66
CA LEU A 40 20.87 6.33 -12.98
C LEU A 40 21.80 5.21 -13.41
N LYS A 41 23.11 5.39 -13.24
CA LYS A 41 24.10 4.36 -13.54
C LYS A 41 23.84 3.08 -12.74
N TYR A 42 23.61 3.20 -11.44
CA TYR A 42 23.28 2.06 -10.58
C TYR A 42 22.03 1.34 -11.08
N ALA A 43 20.95 2.08 -11.36
CA ALA A 43 19.70 1.53 -11.84
C ALA A 43 19.83 0.85 -13.21
N GLN A 44 20.69 1.36 -14.09
CA GLN A 44 21.02 0.74 -15.38
C GLN A 44 21.87 -0.52 -15.22
N ASP A 45 22.92 -0.46 -14.40
CA ASP A 45 23.82 -1.59 -14.13
C ASP A 45 23.08 -2.78 -13.50
N HIS A 46 21.99 -2.52 -12.75
CA HIS A 46 21.14 -3.55 -12.14
C HIS A 46 19.89 -3.89 -12.97
N GLY A 47 19.74 -3.32 -14.17
CA GLY A 47 18.63 -3.61 -15.07
C GLY A 47 17.26 -3.07 -14.63
N TYR A 48 17.21 -2.18 -13.64
CA TYR A 48 15.96 -1.53 -13.20
C TYR A 48 15.48 -0.50 -14.21
N CYS A 49 16.41 0.27 -14.78
CA CYS A 49 16.15 1.24 -15.83
C CYS A 49 16.95 0.85 -17.09
N PRO A 50 16.33 0.37 -18.18
CA PRO A 50 17.01 0.08 -19.43
C PRO A 50 17.62 1.33 -20.05
N THR A 51 18.80 1.16 -20.65
CA THR A 51 19.44 2.19 -21.48
C THR A 51 18.67 2.31 -22.80
N VAL A 52 18.09 3.49 -23.06
CA VAL A 52 17.41 3.75 -24.34
C VAL A 52 18.47 3.80 -25.45
N LYS A 53 18.40 2.87 -26.42
CA LYS A 53 19.29 2.88 -27.58
C LYS A 53 18.90 4.00 -28.54
N VAL A 54 19.86 4.86 -28.88
CA VAL A 54 19.70 5.95 -29.87
C VAL A 54 19.21 5.36 -31.19
N GLY A 55 18.08 5.86 -31.70
CA GLY A 55 17.48 5.42 -32.97
C GLY A 55 16.23 4.53 -32.85
N THR A 56 15.80 4.18 -31.63
CA THR A 56 14.54 3.47 -31.40
C THR A 56 13.55 4.41 -30.70
N ILE A 57 12.41 4.70 -31.34
CA ILE A 57 11.31 5.42 -30.67
C ILE A 57 10.77 4.48 -29.60
N THR A 58 11.20 4.68 -28.35
CA THR A 58 10.64 3.98 -27.20
C THR A 58 9.62 4.91 -26.59
N PRO A 59 8.32 4.59 -26.63
CA PRO A 59 7.31 5.41 -25.97
C PRO A 59 7.65 5.51 -24.48
N GLN A 60 7.99 6.71 -24.00
CA GLN A 60 8.34 6.95 -22.59
C GLN A 60 7.20 6.53 -21.64
N PHE A 61 5.95 6.56 -22.12
CA PHE A 61 4.76 6.19 -21.37
C PHE A 61 4.53 4.68 -21.18
N VAL A 62 5.33 3.80 -21.80
CA VAL A 62 5.11 2.33 -21.75
C VAL A 62 6.01 1.65 -20.71
N GLN A 63 6.95 2.36 -20.09
CA GLN A 63 7.87 1.78 -19.12
C GLN A 63 7.53 2.23 -17.70
N SER A 64 6.37 1.84 -17.19
CA SER A 64 6.15 1.84 -15.73
C SER A 64 6.94 0.70 -15.13
N TYR A 65 8.16 0.98 -14.67
CA TYR A 65 8.99 -0.03 -14.02
C TYR A 65 8.43 -0.32 -12.63
N ASN A 66 7.92 -1.54 -12.44
CA ASN A 66 7.40 -1.96 -11.16
C ASN A 66 8.53 -1.99 -10.13
N CYS A 67 8.36 -1.26 -9.03
CA CYS A 67 9.29 -1.27 -7.91
C CYS A 67 8.66 -1.65 -6.57
N GLY A 68 7.46 -2.22 -6.62
CA GLY A 68 6.72 -2.66 -5.45
C GLY A 68 5.21 -2.75 -5.67
N SER A 69 4.53 -3.25 -4.64
CA SER A 69 3.08 -3.24 -4.52
C SER A 69 2.65 -2.28 -3.42
N SER A 70 1.44 -1.75 -3.53
CA SER A 70 0.85 -0.87 -2.54
C SER A 70 -0.59 -1.32 -2.25
N TYR A 71 -1.17 -0.90 -1.13
CA TYR A 71 -2.58 -1.14 -0.82
C TYR A 71 -3.16 -0.01 0.03
N ILE A 72 -4.48 0.15 -0.09
CA ILE A 72 -5.31 0.94 0.79
C ILE A 72 -6.66 0.24 0.95
N TYR A 73 -7.21 0.31 2.15
CA TYR A 73 -8.49 -0.29 2.50
C TYR A 73 -9.24 0.61 3.46
N ILE A 74 -10.49 0.99 3.13
CA ILE A 74 -11.40 1.73 4.00
C ILE A 74 -12.48 0.81 4.55
N PHE A 75 -12.78 0.92 5.84
CA PHE A 75 -13.75 0.04 6.50
C PHE A 75 -14.40 0.66 7.73
N ASN A 76 -15.51 0.06 8.16
CA ASN A 76 -16.20 0.35 9.42
C ASN A 76 -15.93 -0.80 10.42
N ARG A 77 -15.81 -0.50 11.72
CA ARG A 77 -15.69 -1.49 12.81
C ARG A 77 -16.99 -1.72 13.58
N GLY A 78 -18.14 -1.62 12.91
CA GLY A 78 -19.47 -1.76 13.51
C GLY A 78 -20.00 -0.50 14.21
N LEU A 79 -19.30 0.64 14.09
CA LEU A 79 -19.78 1.94 14.56
C LEU A 79 -20.28 2.74 13.35
N ARG A 80 -21.60 2.82 13.19
CA ARG A 80 -22.26 3.46 12.05
C ARG A 80 -21.67 4.83 11.72
N GLY A 81 -21.28 5.01 10.46
CA GLY A 81 -20.75 6.28 9.95
C GLY A 81 -19.34 6.66 10.42
N TYR A 82 -18.57 5.73 10.99
CA TYR A 82 -17.15 5.92 11.32
C TYR A 82 -16.25 5.16 10.35
N ALA A 83 -15.16 5.81 9.94
CA ALA A 83 -14.19 5.25 9.01
C ALA A 83 -12.86 4.91 9.68
N TYR A 84 -12.30 3.78 9.25
CA TYR A 84 -10.94 3.36 9.49
C TYR A 84 -10.25 3.10 8.15
N VAL A 85 -8.93 3.28 8.10
CA VAL A 85 -8.12 3.00 6.92
C VAL A 85 -6.89 2.19 7.31
N ASP A 86 -6.61 1.13 6.54
CA ASP A 86 -5.34 0.41 6.51
C ASP A 86 -4.65 0.73 5.17
N TYR A 87 -3.34 0.98 5.19
CA TYR A 87 -2.58 1.22 3.97
C TYR A 87 -1.12 0.85 4.16
N GLY A 88 -0.44 0.59 3.05
CA GLY A 88 0.95 0.18 3.09
C GLY A 88 1.54 -0.14 1.74
N PHE A 89 2.75 -0.68 1.76
CA PHE A 89 3.46 -1.08 0.55
C PHE A 89 4.51 -2.14 0.83
N SER A 90 5.01 -2.74 -0.26
CA SER A 90 6.17 -3.62 -0.29
C SER A 90 7.06 -3.22 -1.47
N SER A 91 8.36 -3.02 -1.24
CA SER A 91 9.33 -2.76 -2.30
C SER A 91 9.97 -4.04 -2.82
N SER A 92 10.09 -4.14 -4.14
CA SER A 92 10.81 -5.22 -4.83
C SER A 92 12.26 -4.86 -5.19
N LEU A 93 12.65 -3.58 -5.04
CA LEU A 93 13.96 -3.06 -5.47
C LEU A 93 14.89 -2.69 -4.30
N GLY A 94 14.60 -3.22 -3.12
CA GLY A 94 15.48 -3.15 -1.95
C GLY A 94 14.87 -2.43 -0.75
N ILE A 95 15.73 -2.13 0.22
CA ILE A 95 15.35 -1.50 1.48
C ILE A 95 14.88 -0.07 1.23
N VAL A 96 13.74 0.29 1.81
CA VAL A 96 13.24 1.67 1.87
C VAL A 96 13.84 2.37 3.09
N THR A 97 14.51 3.48 2.86
CA THR A 97 15.11 4.32 3.91
C THR A 97 14.06 5.24 4.53
N SER A 98 13.22 5.85 3.70
CA SER A 98 12.15 6.75 4.10
C SER A 98 10.93 6.63 3.19
N ARG A 99 9.78 7.05 3.72
CA ARG A 99 8.53 7.19 2.95
C ARG A 99 7.90 8.54 3.20
N ARG A 100 7.08 8.98 2.26
CA ARG A 100 6.12 10.07 2.39
C ARG A 100 4.87 9.66 1.65
N ILE A 101 3.80 9.41 2.39
CA ILE A 101 2.51 8.97 1.86
C ILE A 101 1.48 10.01 2.27
N ASP A 102 0.72 10.51 1.31
CA ASP A 102 -0.41 11.38 1.57
C ASP A 102 -1.68 10.52 1.48
N VAL A 103 -2.51 10.59 2.52
CA VAL A 103 -3.76 9.81 2.64
C VAL A 103 -4.93 10.76 2.81
N ALA A 104 -6.04 10.48 2.16
CA ALA A 104 -7.29 11.21 2.32
C ALA A 104 -8.48 10.26 2.46
N VAL A 105 -9.45 10.65 3.27
CA VAL A 105 -10.73 9.95 3.47
C VAL A 105 -11.86 10.93 3.22
N ALA A 106 -12.57 10.72 2.12
CA ALA A 106 -13.58 11.63 1.61
C ALA A 106 -13.10 13.11 1.67
N ALA A 107 -13.99 14.04 1.98
CA ALA A 107 -13.65 15.45 2.23
C ALA A 107 -13.41 15.76 3.72
N ILE A 108 -13.08 14.75 4.54
CA ILE A 108 -13.26 14.82 6.00
C ILE A 108 -11.92 14.74 6.74
N ALA A 109 -11.03 13.86 6.30
CA ALA A 109 -9.72 13.70 6.91
C ALA A 109 -8.64 13.56 5.85
N ALA A 110 -7.48 14.14 6.12
CA ALA A 110 -6.27 13.93 5.34
C ALA A 110 -5.05 14.02 6.26
N TRP A 111 -4.03 13.22 5.96
CA TRP A 111 -2.77 13.26 6.70
C TRP A 111 -1.60 12.83 5.82
N THR A 112 -0.42 13.32 6.18
CA THR A 112 0.85 12.87 5.60
C THR A 112 1.54 11.93 6.59
N ASP A 113 1.85 10.73 6.13
CA ASP A 113 2.63 9.72 6.82
C ASP A 113 4.06 9.71 6.26
N ALA A 114 4.95 10.39 6.96
CA ALA A 114 6.35 10.52 6.58
C ALA A 114 7.28 10.14 7.74
N SER A 115 8.16 9.16 7.51
CA SER A 115 9.20 8.79 8.46
C SER A 115 10.27 7.91 7.83
N LEU A 116 11.39 7.77 8.56
CA LEU A 116 12.39 6.74 8.30
C LEU A 116 11.84 5.36 8.67
N MET A 117 12.26 4.30 7.99
CA MET A 117 11.79 2.94 8.28
C MET A 117 12.81 1.81 8.15
N TRP A 118 13.79 1.91 7.24
CA TRP A 118 14.81 0.87 7.03
C TRP A 118 14.22 -0.54 6.88
N SER A 119 13.19 -0.68 6.07
CA SER A 119 12.47 -1.94 5.82
C SER A 119 12.09 -2.04 4.34
N THR A 120 11.83 -3.25 3.84
CA THR A 120 11.26 -3.45 2.50
C THR A 120 9.73 -3.32 2.49
N THR A 121 9.07 -3.39 3.65
CA THR A 121 7.62 -3.34 3.77
C THR A 121 7.17 -2.32 4.81
N TYR A 122 5.99 -1.73 4.56
CA TYR A 122 5.31 -0.83 5.48
C TYR A 122 3.83 -1.20 5.59
N ASP A 123 3.33 -1.20 6.81
CA ASP A 123 1.91 -1.30 7.16
C ASP A 123 1.62 -0.21 8.19
N SER A 124 0.60 0.62 7.94
CA SER A 124 0.27 1.75 8.80
C SER A 124 -0.47 1.37 10.08
N GLY A 125 -0.92 0.12 10.15
CA GLY A 125 -1.95 -0.37 11.05
C GLY A 125 -3.27 0.36 10.84
N ARG A 126 -4.25 -0.03 11.64
CA ARG A 126 -5.62 0.50 11.52
C ARG A 126 -5.65 1.95 12.01
N ARG A 127 -5.81 2.89 11.08
CA ARG A 127 -5.93 4.32 11.38
C ARG A 127 -7.38 4.74 11.47
N PHE A 128 -7.75 5.42 12.55
CA PHE A 128 -9.08 6.02 12.68
C PHE A 128 -9.13 7.33 11.89
N ALA A 129 -10.10 7.44 10.97
CA ALA A 129 -10.27 8.60 10.09
C ALA A 129 -11.39 9.55 10.53
N GLY A 130 -12.20 9.17 11.53
CA GLY A 130 -13.28 10.01 12.07
C GLY A 130 -14.68 9.59 11.62
N TYR A 131 -15.66 10.43 11.95
CA TYR A 131 -17.05 10.27 11.50
C TYR A 131 -17.20 10.80 10.08
N THR A 132 -17.60 9.93 9.15
CA THR A 132 -17.77 10.24 7.74
C THR A 132 -19.23 10.30 7.28
N GLY A 133 -20.16 9.97 8.18
CA GLY A 133 -21.57 9.80 7.83
C GLY A 133 -21.84 8.42 7.22
N THR A 134 -23.12 8.07 7.12
CA THR A 134 -23.53 6.79 6.54
C THR A 134 -23.56 6.86 5.02
N GLY A 135 -23.07 5.82 4.34
CA GLY A 135 -23.09 5.76 2.88
C GLY A 135 -21.77 5.31 2.29
N TRP A 136 -21.63 5.50 0.98
CA TRP A 136 -20.38 5.23 0.27
C TRP A 136 -19.33 6.25 0.64
N GLN A 137 -18.20 5.75 1.12
CA GLN A 137 -17.03 6.53 1.48
C GLN A 137 -15.84 6.03 0.69
N SER A 138 -14.94 6.95 0.34
CA SER A 138 -13.71 6.61 -0.36
C SER A 138 -12.50 7.00 0.48
N ALA A 139 -11.45 6.19 0.39
CA ALA A 139 -10.12 6.56 0.83
C ALA A 139 -9.20 6.58 -0.37
N SER A 140 -8.21 7.47 -0.34
CA SER A 140 -7.15 7.53 -1.33
C SER A 140 -5.79 7.67 -0.68
N PHE A 141 -4.77 7.17 -1.35
CA PHE A 141 -3.38 7.43 -0.99
C PHE A 141 -2.47 7.50 -2.21
N SER A 142 -1.40 8.26 -2.08
CA SER A 142 -0.30 8.34 -3.04
C SER A 142 0.96 8.74 -2.30
N GLY A 143 2.12 8.71 -2.96
CA GLY A 143 3.33 9.17 -2.32
C GLY A 143 4.63 8.74 -2.98
N THR A 144 5.71 8.83 -2.22
CA THR A 144 7.05 8.49 -2.64
C THR A 144 7.75 7.67 -1.57
N VAL A 145 8.50 6.65 -1.98
CA VAL A 145 9.39 5.89 -1.10
C VAL A 145 10.81 5.91 -1.65
N TRP A 146 11.79 6.11 -0.78
CA TRP A 146 13.20 6.24 -1.14
C TRP A 146 13.94 4.95 -0.81
N LEU A 147 14.75 4.48 -1.75
CA LEU A 147 15.50 3.24 -1.66
C LEU A 147 16.92 3.51 -1.16
N VAL A 148 17.49 2.53 -0.46
CA VAL A 148 18.84 2.63 0.15
C VAL A 148 19.95 2.95 -0.84
N TRP A 149 19.81 2.52 -2.10
CA TRP A 149 20.79 2.78 -3.15
C TRP A 149 20.63 4.16 -3.82
N GLY A 150 19.66 4.97 -3.39
CA GLY A 150 19.47 6.37 -3.82
C GLY A 150 18.34 6.60 -4.83
N GLY A 151 17.71 5.55 -5.34
CA GLY A 151 16.51 5.67 -6.18
C GLY A 151 15.25 5.91 -5.36
N TRP A 152 14.14 6.19 -6.06
CA TRP A 152 12.82 6.29 -5.43
C TRP A 152 11.71 5.77 -6.32
N CYS A 153 10.65 5.35 -5.66
CA CYS A 153 9.42 4.86 -6.23
C CYS A 153 8.29 5.84 -5.97
N THR A 154 7.48 6.08 -6.98
CA THR A 154 6.20 6.77 -6.86
C THR A 154 5.11 5.73 -6.62
N ILE A 155 4.28 5.95 -5.59
CA ILE A 155 3.01 5.25 -5.41
C ILE A 155 1.97 6.08 -6.18
N PRO A 156 1.44 5.59 -7.32
CA PRO A 156 0.35 6.26 -8.01
C PRO A 156 -0.87 6.39 -7.11
N LEU A 157 -1.79 7.28 -7.44
CA LEU A 157 -3.03 7.44 -6.66
C LEU A 157 -3.80 6.10 -6.63
N GLY A 158 -3.85 5.47 -5.46
CA GLY A 158 -4.72 4.34 -5.16
C GLY A 158 -5.97 4.82 -4.45
N THR A 159 -7.10 4.21 -4.76
CA THR A 159 -8.39 4.50 -4.11
C THR A 159 -9.08 3.22 -3.72
N ASP A 160 -9.73 3.24 -2.57
CA ASP A 160 -10.66 2.20 -2.14
C ASP A 160 -12.00 2.84 -1.77
N SER A 161 -13.10 2.08 -1.85
CA SER A 161 -14.44 2.58 -1.52
C SER A 161 -15.28 1.51 -0.83
N ALA A 162 -15.90 1.89 0.27
CA ALA A 162 -16.74 1.00 1.07
C ALA A 162 -17.99 1.73 1.55
N TYR A 163 -19.05 0.95 1.79
CA TYR A 163 -20.26 1.44 2.45
C TYR A 163 -20.09 1.35 3.97
N LEU A 164 -20.19 2.48 4.68
CA LEU A 164 -19.96 2.59 6.14
C LEU A 164 -21.23 2.90 6.94
#